data_AF-A0A5B2ZDI6-F1
#
_entry.id   AF-A0A5B2ZDI6-F1
#
_cell.length_a   1.000
_cell.length_b   1.000
_cell.length_c   1.000
_cell.angle_alpha   90.00
_cell.angle_beta   90.00
_cell.angle_gamma   90.00
#
_symmetry.space_group_name_H-M   'P 1'
#
loop_
_entity.id
_entity.type
_entity.pdbx_description
1 polymer ?
#
loop_
_entity_poly.entity_id
_entity_poly.type
_entity_poly.pdbx_seq_one_letter_code
_entity_poly.pdbx_strand_id
1 'polypeptide(L)'
;MKLKSDLSINGRLYRKGEKAPTGCLYPFFLVHMGAFGGSGFLMAYFAEGVDVAFLYMHGGFAILVYLVFYLAIFGREEVRWMFINAALGTFGIYTEIGWLLGLFGKRVGDFPWYVHVIPFLYYVLYTFLLRQALLDLFGAREDPARRRRVERWYVTGSLLVYGTLFVLGRL
;
A
#
# COMPACT_ATOMS: atom_id res chain seq x y z
N MET A 1 -3.67 12.65 -13.02
CA MET A 1 -4.98 12.16 -12.55
C MET A 1 -6.03 13.26 -12.41
N LYS A 2 -7.29 12.97 -12.76
CA LYS A 2 -8.48 13.77 -12.41
C LYS A 2 -9.15 13.20 -11.16
N LEU A 3 -9.58 14.05 -10.24
CA LEU A 3 -10.26 13.63 -9.00
C LEU A 3 -11.62 12.98 -9.28
N LYS A 4 -12.01 12.00 -8.44
CA LYS A 4 -13.30 11.31 -8.54
C LYS A 4 -14.37 11.87 -7.60
N SER A 5 -13.99 12.76 -6.69
CA SER A 5 -14.85 13.49 -5.76
C SER A 5 -14.28 14.89 -5.50
N ASP A 6 -15.04 15.72 -4.80
CA ASP A 6 -14.58 17.02 -4.34
C ASP A 6 -13.64 16.86 -3.13
N LEU A 7 -12.52 17.57 -3.13
CA LEU A 7 -11.48 17.46 -2.11
C LEU A 7 -11.01 18.85 -1.71
N SER A 8 -11.03 19.17 -0.41
CA SER A 8 -10.42 20.39 0.11
C SER A 8 -8.99 20.12 0.59
N ILE A 9 -8.02 20.86 0.07
CA ILE A 9 -6.62 20.80 0.53
C ILE A 9 -6.18 22.24 0.82
N ASN A 10 -5.71 22.50 2.06
CA ASN A 10 -5.22 23.81 2.50
C ASN A 10 -6.21 24.95 2.19
N GLY A 11 -7.51 24.73 2.43
CA GLY A 11 -8.57 25.72 2.19
C GLY A 11 -8.97 25.90 0.72
N ARG A 12 -8.29 25.23 -0.22
CA ARG A 12 -8.66 25.23 -1.64
C ARG A 12 -9.52 24.01 -1.95
N LEU A 13 -10.73 24.26 -2.47
CA LEU A 13 -11.60 23.22 -2.99
C LEU A 13 -11.15 22.81 -4.39
N TYR A 14 -10.86 21.53 -4.56
CA TYR A 14 -10.64 20.88 -5.84
C TYR A 14 -11.89 20.09 -6.20
N ARG A 15 -12.52 20.39 -7.32
CA ARG A 15 -13.77 19.74 -7.74
C ARG A 15 -13.50 18.41 -8.44
N LYS A 16 -14.49 17.53 -8.41
CA LYS A 16 -14.51 16.30 -9.20
C LYS A 16 -14.21 16.60 -10.67
N GLY A 17 -13.28 15.85 -11.25
CA GLY A 17 -12.84 16.03 -12.63
C GLY A 17 -11.67 17.01 -12.81
N GLU A 18 -11.34 17.81 -11.80
CA GLU A 18 -10.16 18.67 -11.82
C GLU A 18 -8.87 17.87 -11.66
N LYS A 19 -7.76 18.44 -12.13
CA LYS A 19 -6.44 17.83 -12.03
C LYS A 19 -6.02 17.79 -10.54
N ALA A 20 -5.77 16.60 -10.04
CA ALA A 20 -5.33 16.41 -8.66
C ALA A 20 -3.94 17.05 -8.44
N PRO A 21 -3.68 17.66 -7.27
CA PRO A 21 -2.36 18.20 -6.92
C PRO A 21 -1.40 17.06 -6.52
N THR A 22 -1.02 16.24 -7.50
CA THR A 22 -0.24 15.00 -7.30
C THR A 22 1.10 15.22 -6.60
N GLY A 23 1.74 16.38 -6.79
CA GLY A 23 3.02 16.73 -6.15
C GLY A 23 2.95 16.93 -4.64
N CYS A 24 1.75 17.18 -4.08
CA CYS A 24 1.54 17.23 -2.62
C CYS A 24 0.89 15.93 -2.13
N LEU A 25 -0.08 15.42 -2.90
CA LEU A 25 -0.88 14.24 -2.52
C LEU A 25 -0.02 12.99 -2.34
N TYR A 26 0.81 12.63 -3.32
CA TYR A 26 1.56 11.37 -3.24
C TYR A 26 2.61 11.37 -2.12
N PRO A 27 3.47 12.39 -1.96
CA PRO A 27 4.44 12.41 -0.87
C PRO A 27 3.77 12.36 0.51
N PHE A 28 2.68 13.12 0.71
CA PHE A 28 1.93 13.09 1.96
C PHE A 28 1.42 11.70 2.28
N PHE A 29 0.66 11.07 1.37
CA PHE A 29 0.08 9.76 1.63
C PHE A 29 1.15 8.66 1.74
N LEU A 30 2.24 8.71 0.96
CA LEU A 30 3.33 7.72 1.04
C LEU A 30 4.05 7.79 2.39
N VAL A 31 4.44 8.99 2.85
CA VAL A 31 5.13 9.15 4.13
C VAL A 31 4.19 8.81 5.29
N HIS A 32 2.96 9.34 5.26
CA HIS A 32 1.98 9.12 6.31
C HIS A 32 1.61 7.64 6.42
N MET A 33 1.33 6.96 5.29
CA MET A 33 1.03 5.54 5.28
C MET A 33 2.23 4.69 5.66
N GLY A 34 3.44 5.07 5.27
CA GLY A 34 4.67 4.40 5.70
C GLY A 34 4.83 4.44 7.22
N ALA A 35 4.60 5.59 7.85
CA ALA A 35 4.66 5.73 9.30
C ALA A 35 3.58 4.92 10.03
N PHE A 36 2.32 5.01 9.57
CA PHE A 36 1.21 4.26 10.18
C PHE A 36 1.30 2.74 9.94
N GLY A 37 1.72 2.33 8.74
CA GLY A 37 1.96 0.93 8.42
C GLY A 37 3.15 0.35 9.18
N GLY A 38 4.24 1.12 9.33
CA GLY A 38 5.38 0.76 10.16
C GLY A 38 5.00 0.63 11.64
N SER A 39 4.22 1.57 12.17
CA SER A 39 3.63 1.47 13.51
C SER A 39 2.80 0.19 13.66
N GLY A 40 1.88 -0.07 12.72
CA GLY A 40 1.06 -1.29 12.71
C GLY A 40 1.89 -2.58 12.66
N PHE A 41 2.97 -2.58 11.88
CA PHE A 41 3.93 -3.69 11.82
C PHE A 41 4.65 -3.92 13.15
N LEU A 42 5.16 -2.85 13.77
CA LEU A 42 5.83 -2.93 15.07
C LEU A 42 4.87 -3.40 16.18
N MET A 43 3.65 -2.87 16.21
CA MET A 43 2.62 -3.31 17.14
C MET A 43 2.24 -4.78 16.95
N ALA A 44 2.20 -5.26 15.71
CA ALA A 44 1.84 -6.65 15.42
C ALA A 44 2.93 -7.66 15.81
N TYR A 45 4.21 -7.30 15.69
CA TYR A 45 5.30 -8.29 15.76
C TYR A 45 6.33 -8.07 16.88
N PHE A 46 6.37 -6.87 17.47
CA PHE A 46 7.44 -6.47 18.41
C PHE A 46 6.91 -5.92 19.73
N ALA A 47 5.70 -5.37 19.76
CA ALA A 47 5.15 -4.81 20.98
C ALA A 47 4.63 -5.91 21.91
N GLU A 48 5.27 -6.06 23.07
CA GLU A 48 4.79 -6.93 24.13
C GLU A 48 3.52 -6.34 24.78
N GLY A 49 2.51 -7.19 25.02
CA GLY A 49 1.29 -6.78 25.71
C GLY A 49 0.29 -5.98 24.87
N VAL A 50 0.52 -5.78 23.56
CA VAL A 50 -0.50 -5.20 22.67
C VAL A 50 -1.57 -6.23 22.40
N ASP A 51 -2.78 -5.95 22.90
CA ASP A 51 -3.94 -6.76 22.61
C ASP A 51 -4.32 -6.69 21.13
N VAL A 52 -4.75 -7.83 20.58
CA VAL A 52 -5.16 -7.95 19.18
C VAL A 52 -6.33 -7.01 18.89
N ALA A 53 -7.24 -6.80 19.86
CA ALA A 53 -8.34 -5.85 19.68
C ALA A 53 -7.82 -4.42 19.47
N PHE A 54 -6.78 -4.00 20.20
CA PHE A 54 -6.16 -2.70 20.01
C PHE A 54 -5.48 -2.58 18.65
N LEU A 55 -4.76 -3.61 18.20
CA LEU A 55 -4.15 -3.65 16.87
C LEU A 55 -5.20 -3.44 15.76
N TYR A 56 -6.33 -4.12 15.85
CA TYR A 56 -7.42 -4.00 14.88
C TYR A 56 -8.15 -2.67 14.98
N MET A 57 -8.37 -2.13 16.18
CA MET A 57 -9.01 -0.84 16.37
C MET A 57 -8.14 0.28 15.80
N HIS A 58 -6.86 0.33 16.19
CA HIS A 58 -5.94 1.37 15.73
C HIS A 58 -5.61 1.22 14.24
N GLY A 59 -5.13 0.04 13.83
CA GLY A 59 -4.71 -0.22 12.46
C GLY A 59 -5.89 -0.28 11.49
N GLY A 60 -6.97 -0.96 11.88
CA GLY A 60 -8.15 -1.14 11.04
C GLY A 60 -8.91 0.17 10.78
N PHE A 61 -9.04 1.03 11.79
CA PHE A 61 -9.67 2.34 11.58
C PHE A 61 -8.84 3.22 10.63
N ALA A 62 -7.52 3.23 10.79
CA ALA A 62 -6.65 3.95 9.88
C ALA A 62 -6.72 3.40 8.44
N ILE A 63 -6.73 2.08 8.25
CA ILE A 63 -6.96 1.43 6.94
C ILE A 63 -8.30 1.87 6.34
N LEU A 64 -9.37 1.87 7.13
CA LEU A 64 -10.69 2.32 6.67
C LEU A 64 -10.67 3.77 6.19
N VAL A 65 -10.02 4.66 6.94
CA VAL A 65 -9.86 6.07 6.57
C VAL A 65 -9.09 6.20 5.23
N TYR A 66 -8.00 5.45 5.05
CA TYR A 66 -7.27 5.43 3.78
C TYR A 66 -8.13 4.92 2.62
N LEU A 67 -8.96 3.90 2.85
CA LEU A 67 -9.89 3.41 1.82
C LEU A 67 -10.90 4.46 1.41
N VAL A 68 -11.43 5.25 2.35
CA VAL A 68 -12.31 6.38 2.04
C VAL A 68 -11.59 7.40 1.15
N PHE A 69 -10.36 7.79 1.52
CA PHE A 69 -9.55 8.67 0.67
C PHE A 69 -9.26 8.07 -0.70
N TYR A 70 -8.96 6.77 -0.80
CA TYR A 70 -8.66 6.14 -2.08
C TYR A 70 -9.91 6.06 -2.97
N LEU A 71 -11.07 5.78 -2.40
CA LEU A 71 -12.34 5.84 -3.12
C LEU A 71 -12.63 7.26 -3.62
N ALA A 72 -12.37 8.27 -2.80
CA ALA A 72 -12.56 9.67 -3.14
C ALA A 72 -11.60 10.15 -4.26
N ILE A 73 -10.33 9.72 -4.20
CA ILE A 73 -9.25 10.19 -5.09
C ILE A 73 -9.21 9.37 -6.39
N PHE A 74 -9.17 8.04 -6.28
CA PHE A 74 -8.94 7.11 -7.41
C PHE A 74 -10.22 6.50 -7.96
N GLY A 75 -11.26 6.37 -7.12
CA GLY A 75 -12.55 5.80 -7.49
C GLY A 75 -12.70 4.31 -7.18
N ARG A 76 -13.96 3.84 -7.22
CA ARG A 76 -14.35 2.48 -6.83
C ARG A 76 -13.66 1.38 -7.64
N GLU A 77 -13.48 1.60 -8.94
CA GLU A 77 -12.90 0.59 -9.82
C GLU A 77 -11.43 0.30 -9.48
N GLU A 78 -10.62 1.35 -9.29
CA GLU A 78 -9.21 1.21 -8.92
C GLU A 78 -9.05 0.55 -7.55
N VAL A 79 -9.88 0.91 -6.57
CA VAL A 79 -9.87 0.28 -5.23
C VAL A 79 -10.32 -1.18 -5.30
N ARG A 80 -11.28 -1.54 -6.15
CA ARG A 80 -11.65 -2.95 -6.38
C ARG A 80 -10.48 -3.74 -6.94
N TRP A 81 -9.81 -3.20 -7.96
CA TRP A 81 -8.65 -3.85 -8.57
C TRP A 81 -7.44 -3.94 -7.65
N MET A 82 -7.27 -2.98 -6.72
CA MET A 82 -6.27 -3.06 -5.67
C MET A 82 -6.38 -4.37 -4.89
N PHE A 83 -7.57 -4.70 -4.40
CA PHE A 83 -7.79 -5.91 -3.61
C PHE A 83 -7.65 -7.19 -4.44
N ILE A 84 -8.12 -7.18 -5.70
CA ILE A 84 -7.94 -8.34 -6.60
C ILE A 84 -6.46 -8.60 -6.84
N ASN A 85 -5.68 -7.56 -7.18
CA ASN A 85 -4.25 -7.67 -7.41
C ASN A 85 -3.49 -8.08 -6.15
N ALA A 86 -3.92 -7.59 -4.99
CA ALA A 86 -3.36 -7.98 -3.70
C ALA A 86 -3.60 -9.47 -3.40
N ALA A 87 -4.81 -9.97 -3.63
CA ALA A 87 -5.14 -11.38 -3.43
C ALA A 87 -4.28 -12.27 -4.33
N LEU A 88 -4.15 -11.92 -5.62
CA LEU A 88 -3.26 -12.61 -6.56
C LEU A 88 -1.77 -12.48 -6.16
N GLY A 89 -1.41 -11.35 -5.56
CA GLY A 89 -0.06 -11.01 -5.11
C GLY A 89 0.27 -11.46 -3.68
N THR A 90 -0.58 -12.26 -3.02
CA THR A 90 -0.39 -12.67 -1.61
C THR A 90 0.98 -13.28 -1.35
N PHE A 91 1.52 -14.02 -2.33
CA PHE A 91 2.89 -14.55 -2.26
C PHE A 91 3.93 -13.44 -2.06
N GLY A 92 3.86 -12.35 -2.82
CA GLY A 92 4.77 -11.22 -2.69
C GLY A 92 4.66 -10.56 -1.31
N ILE A 93 3.44 -10.36 -0.81
CA ILE A 93 3.21 -9.82 0.54
C ILE A 93 3.85 -10.72 1.60
N TYR A 94 3.62 -12.02 1.51
CA TYR A 94 4.17 -13.00 2.45
C TYR A 94 5.71 -13.00 2.42
N THR A 95 6.30 -12.95 1.23
CA THR A 95 7.75 -12.91 1.05
C THR A 95 8.37 -11.64 1.63
N GLU A 96 7.81 -10.46 1.33
CA GLU A 96 8.38 -9.21 1.83
C GLU A 96 8.23 -9.06 3.34
N ILE A 97 7.05 -9.37 3.90
CA ILE A 97 6.84 -9.33 5.34
C ILE A 97 7.72 -10.38 6.04
N GLY A 98 7.86 -11.58 5.46
CA GLY A 98 8.75 -12.61 5.98
C GLY A 98 10.21 -12.20 5.97
N TRP A 99 10.67 -11.54 4.90
CA TRP A 99 12.02 -10.99 4.84
C TRP A 99 12.22 -9.87 5.88
N LEU A 100 11.27 -8.94 6.01
CA LEU A 100 11.32 -7.87 7.02
C LEU A 100 11.41 -8.45 8.44
N LEU A 101 10.63 -9.49 8.75
CA LEU A 101 10.72 -10.18 10.03
C LEU A 101 12.05 -10.92 10.21
N GLY A 102 12.58 -11.51 9.14
CA GLY A 102 13.86 -12.21 9.11
C GLY A 102 15.03 -11.31 9.50
N LEU A 103 14.99 -10.01 9.15
CA LEU A 103 15.97 -9.02 9.62
C LEU A 103 16.06 -8.91 11.15
N PHE A 104 15.03 -9.35 11.86
CA PHE A 104 14.96 -9.35 13.32
C PHE A 104 14.91 -10.77 13.91
N GLY A 105 15.28 -11.79 13.14
CA GLY A 105 15.30 -13.19 13.58
C GLY A 105 13.92 -13.81 13.83
N LYS A 106 12.85 -13.20 13.31
CA LYS A 106 11.46 -13.68 13.43
C LYS A 106 10.99 -14.26 12.09
N ARG A 107 10.02 -15.16 12.13
CA ARG A 107 9.38 -15.74 10.93
C ARG A 107 7.89 -15.47 10.97
N VAL A 108 7.26 -15.44 9.79
CA VAL A 108 5.81 -15.27 9.66
C VAL A 108 5.06 -16.34 10.46
N GLY A 109 5.53 -17.59 10.40
CA GLY A 109 4.91 -18.72 11.12
C GLY A 109 5.06 -18.69 12.64
N ASP A 110 5.83 -17.75 13.20
CA ASP A 110 5.93 -17.59 14.65
C ASP A 110 4.71 -16.84 15.23
N PHE A 111 3.82 -16.30 14.38
CA PHE A 111 2.62 -15.56 14.79
C PHE A 111 1.33 -16.22 14.27
N PRO A 112 0.21 -16.08 14.99
CA PRO A 112 -1.10 -16.48 14.50
C PRO A 112 -1.50 -15.70 13.24
N TRP A 113 -2.19 -16.37 12.31
CA TRP A 113 -2.50 -15.80 10.99
C TRP A 113 -3.23 -14.45 11.04
N TYR A 114 -4.07 -14.22 12.05
CA TYR A 114 -4.86 -12.99 12.20
C TYR A 114 -3.99 -11.77 12.55
N VAL A 115 -2.82 -11.96 13.15
CA VAL A 115 -1.88 -10.86 13.47
C VAL A 115 -1.34 -10.20 12.19
N HIS A 116 -1.27 -10.96 11.10
CA HIS A 116 -0.78 -10.47 9.81
C HIS A 116 -1.76 -9.57 9.07
N VAL A 117 -3.05 -9.56 9.43
CA VAL A 117 -4.10 -8.87 8.67
C VAL A 117 -3.81 -7.37 8.54
N ILE A 118 -3.47 -6.71 9.65
CA ILE A 118 -3.20 -5.26 9.64
C ILE A 118 -1.92 -4.94 8.83
N PRO A 119 -0.76 -5.55 9.09
CA PRO A 119 0.44 -5.34 8.26
C PRO A 119 0.21 -5.62 6.76
N PHE A 120 -0.50 -6.69 6.43
CA PHE A 120 -0.76 -7.08 5.03
C PHE A 120 -1.66 -6.06 4.34
N LEU A 121 -2.72 -5.58 5.00
CA LEU A 121 -3.58 -4.55 4.43
C LEU A 121 -2.84 -3.23 4.22
N TYR A 122 -1.97 -2.83 5.15
CA TYR A 122 -1.09 -1.67 4.95
C TYR A 122 -0.19 -1.84 3.74
N TYR A 123 0.40 -3.03 3.59
CA TYR A 123 1.22 -3.35 2.42
C TYR A 123 0.43 -3.21 1.10
N VAL A 124 -0.81 -3.68 1.07
CA VAL A 124 -1.71 -3.53 -0.07
C VAL A 124 -1.99 -2.07 -0.39
N LEU A 125 -2.34 -1.27 0.63
CA LEU A 125 -2.61 0.16 0.43
C LEU A 125 -1.37 0.91 -0.06
N TYR A 126 -0.19 0.53 0.44
CA TYR A 126 1.07 1.19 0.13
C TYR A 126 1.52 0.88 -1.30
N THR A 127 1.53 -0.39 -1.69
CA THR A 127 1.89 -0.83 -3.05
C THR A 127 0.93 -0.29 -4.10
N PHE A 128 -0.37 -0.23 -3.77
CA PHE A 128 -1.34 0.45 -4.63
C PHE A 128 -0.99 1.92 -4.85
N LEU A 129 -0.68 2.65 -3.78
CA LEU A 129 -0.32 4.07 -3.87
C LEU A 129 0.93 4.28 -4.71
N LEU A 130 1.94 3.45 -4.48
CA LEU A 130 3.20 3.48 -5.22
C LEU A 130 2.95 3.26 -6.71
N ARG A 131 2.13 2.26 -7.07
CA ARG A 131 1.73 2.03 -8.46
C ARG A 131 1.03 3.26 -9.07
N GLN A 132 0.08 3.87 -8.36
CA GLN A 132 -0.63 5.07 -8.85
C GLN A 132 0.35 6.25 -9.02
N ALA A 133 1.27 6.43 -8.07
CA ALA A 133 2.29 7.46 -8.12
C ALA A 133 3.21 7.29 -9.34
N LEU A 134 3.67 6.06 -9.64
CA LEU A 134 4.48 5.78 -10.83
C LEU A 134 3.71 6.05 -12.12
N LEU A 135 2.43 5.64 -12.20
CA LEU A 135 1.60 5.90 -13.38
C LEU A 135 1.42 7.39 -13.65
N ASP A 136 1.20 8.20 -12.60
CA ASP A 136 1.07 9.65 -12.77
C ASP A 136 2.42 10.36 -12.99
N LEU A 137 3.51 9.88 -12.37
CA LEU A 137 4.86 10.41 -12.56
C LEU A 137 5.34 10.27 -14.01
N PHE A 138 5.07 9.12 -14.63
CA PHE A 138 5.43 8.87 -16.03
C PHE A 138 4.37 9.34 -17.03
N GLY A 139 3.31 10.02 -16.57
CA GLY A 139 2.20 10.48 -17.41
C GLY A 139 1.52 9.34 -18.17
N ALA A 140 1.55 8.12 -17.61
CA ALA A 140 1.13 6.90 -18.27
C ALA A 140 -0.37 6.60 -18.09
N ARG A 141 -1.09 7.41 -17.32
CA ARG A 141 -2.51 7.16 -17.00
C ARG A 141 -3.43 7.21 -18.23
N GLU A 142 -3.17 8.11 -19.18
CA GLU A 142 -4.04 8.36 -20.35
C GLU A 142 -3.51 7.72 -21.64
N ASP A 143 -2.28 7.22 -21.65
CA ASP A 143 -1.64 6.58 -22.82
C ASP A 143 -1.54 5.06 -22.59
N PRO A 144 -2.31 4.23 -23.31
CA PRO A 144 -2.30 2.77 -23.15
C PRO A 144 -0.95 2.11 -23.44
N ALA A 145 -0.12 2.68 -24.31
CA ALA A 145 1.20 2.14 -24.61
C ALA A 145 2.19 2.43 -23.47
N ARG A 146 2.18 3.68 -22.96
CA ARG A 146 2.99 4.03 -21.77
C ARG A 146 2.53 3.29 -20.53
N ARG A 147 1.21 3.16 -20.33
CA ARG A 147 0.63 2.40 -19.21
C ARG A 147 1.18 0.98 -19.17
N ARG A 148 1.08 0.24 -20.29
CA ARG A 148 1.58 -1.12 -20.40
C ARG A 148 3.07 -1.23 -20.13
N ARG A 149 3.85 -0.22 -20.56
CA ARG A 149 5.29 -0.15 -20.30
C ARG A 149 5.57 0.01 -18.80
N VAL A 150 4.96 1.01 -18.16
CA VAL A 150 5.14 1.26 -16.72
C VAL A 150 4.66 0.09 -15.88
N GLU A 151 3.51 -0.51 -16.22
CA GLU A 151 3.00 -1.70 -15.54
C GLU A 151 3.95 -2.89 -15.69
N ARG A 152 4.52 -3.11 -16.88
CA ARG A 152 5.54 -4.16 -17.08
C ARG A 152 6.78 -3.92 -16.23
N TRP A 153 7.31 -2.69 -16.23
CA TRP A 153 8.46 -2.33 -15.38
C TRP A 153 8.16 -2.51 -13.91
N TYR A 154 6.97 -2.09 -13.45
CA TYR A 154 6.52 -2.27 -12.09
C TYR A 154 6.48 -3.76 -11.72
N VAL A 155 5.83 -4.60 -12.53
CA VAL A 155 5.72 -6.04 -12.26
C VAL A 155 7.09 -6.72 -12.31
N THR A 156 7.91 -6.47 -13.34
CA THR A 156 9.25 -7.05 -13.43
C THR A 156 10.13 -6.60 -12.27
N GLY A 157 10.10 -5.32 -11.91
CA GLY A 157 10.81 -4.78 -10.76
C GLY A 157 10.35 -5.43 -9.45
N SER A 158 9.04 -5.54 -9.22
CA SER A 158 8.48 -6.23 -8.06
C SER A 158 8.91 -7.70 -8.00
N LEU A 159 8.85 -8.44 -9.11
CA LEU A 159 9.29 -9.85 -9.14
C LEU A 159 10.79 -9.99 -8.86
N LEU A 160 11.62 -9.09 -9.38
CA LEU A 160 13.06 -9.08 -9.08
C LEU A 160 13.32 -8.78 -7.61
N VAL A 161 12.63 -7.81 -7.03
CA VAL A 161 12.70 -7.49 -5.60
C VAL A 161 12.26 -8.71 -4.79
N TYR A 162 11.04 -9.23 -5.01
CA TYR A 162 10.51 -10.38 -4.27
C TYR A 162 11.41 -11.62 -4.41
N GLY A 163 11.90 -11.90 -5.63
CA GLY A 163 12.81 -13.02 -5.88
C GLY A 163 14.14 -12.87 -5.16
N THR A 164 14.71 -11.66 -5.16
CA THR A 164 15.96 -11.37 -4.45
C THR A 164 15.76 -11.48 -2.95
N LEU A 165 14.71 -10.88 -2.40
CA LEU A 165 14.37 -10.97 -0.97
C LEU A 165 14.08 -12.41 -0.54
N PHE A 166 13.42 -13.20 -1.38
CA PHE A 166 13.16 -14.61 -1.11
C PHE A 166 14.45 -15.44 -1.02
N VAL A 167 15.40 -15.20 -1.93
CA VAL A 167 16.70 -15.88 -1.90
C VAL A 167 17.52 -15.42 -0.69
N LEU A 168 17.57 -14.10 -0.42
CA LEU A 168 18.31 -13.56 0.71
C LEU A 168 17.72 -13.97 2.06
N GLY A 169 16.40 -14.06 2.20
CA GLY A 169 15.73 -14.48 3.43
C GLY A 169 15.83 -16.00 3.71
N ARG A 170 16.39 -16.78 2.78
CA ARG A 170 16.71 -18.21 2.98
C ARG A 170 18.18 -18.46 3.31
N LEU A 171 19.06 -17.48 3.13
CA LEU A 171 20.47 -17.51 3.52
C LEU A 171 20.60 -17.05 4.98
#